data_AF-A0A963Y496-F1
#
_entry.id   AF-A0A963Y496-F1
#
_cell.length_a   1.000
_cell.length_b   1.000
_cell.length_c   1.000
_cell.angle_alpha   90.00
_cell.angle_beta   90.00
_cell.angle_gamma   90.00
#
_symmetry.space_group_name_H-M   'P 1'
#
loop_
_entity.id
_entity.type
_entity.pdbx_description
1 polymer ?
#
loop_
_entity_poly.entity_id
_entity_poly.type
_entity_poly.pdbx_seq_one_letter_code
_entity_poly.pdbx_strand_id
1 'polypeptide(L)'
;VTDCPYDGPVAPAAVARVAAALRDMGCYEVSLGDTIGQGRPETVDAMLTAVLGELPANQLAGHYHDTSGRALANIEASLARGLRVFDAAVGGLGGCPYAPGAAGNVATEAVQARLTELGYQTGLNPDILARAGAMAKDMRGVS
;
A
#
# COMPACT_ATOMS: atom_id res chain seq x y z
N VAL A 1 -3.89 -4.21 -8.01
CA VAL A 1 -5.30 -4.46 -7.59
C VAL A 1 -6.30 -3.60 -8.35
N THR A 2 -5.98 -2.38 -8.75
CA THR A 2 -6.86 -1.53 -9.58
C THR A 2 -6.53 -1.59 -11.07
N ASP A 3 -5.26 -1.86 -11.39
CA ASP A 3 -4.73 -1.82 -12.76
C ASP A 3 -3.71 -2.95 -12.96
N CYS A 4 -3.63 -3.45 -14.19
CA CYS A 4 -2.66 -4.42 -14.69
C CYS A 4 -1.84 -3.75 -15.80
N PRO A 5 -0.49 -3.86 -15.81
CA PRO A 5 0.33 -3.25 -16.87
C PRO A 5 0.07 -3.84 -18.26
N TYR A 6 -0.58 -5.01 -18.35
CA TYR A 6 -0.89 -5.70 -19.59
C TYR A 6 -2.36 -5.55 -19.99
N ASP A 7 -3.27 -5.75 -19.03
CA ASP A 7 -4.72 -5.82 -19.28
C ASP A 7 -5.47 -4.52 -18.96
N GLY A 8 -4.77 -3.51 -18.44
CA GLY A 8 -5.38 -2.24 -18.04
C GLY A 8 -6.23 -2.37 -16.77
N PRO A 9 -7.37 -1.65 -16.66
CA PRO A 9 -8.18 -1.64 -15.45
C PRO A 9 -8.65 -3.02 -15.01
N VAL A 10 -8.48 -3.34 -13.73
CA VAL A 10 -8.91 -4.59 -13.11
C VAL A 10 -10.28 -4.40 -12.44
N ALA A 11 -11.24 -5.26 -12.78
CA ALA A 11 -12.57 -5.21 -12.18
C ALA A 11 -12.51 -5.54 -10.66
N PRO A 12 -13.15 -4.75 -9.77
CA PRO A 12 -13.22 -5.03 -8.33
C PRO A 12 -13.63 -6.46 -7.97
N ALA A 13 -14.62 -7.01 -8.68
CA ALA A 13 -15.08 -8.38 -8.48
C ALA A 13 -14.00 -9.43 -8.74
N ALA A 14 -13.06 -9.17 -9.66
CA ALA A 14 -11.95 -10.08 -9.89
C ALA A 14 -11.01 -10.12 -8.68
N VAL A 15 -10.76 -8.98 -8.05
CA VAL A 15 -9.95 -8.87 -6.81
C VAL A 15 -10.65 -9.60 -5.66
N ALA A 16 -11.95 -9.35 -5.47
CA ALA A 16 -12.75 -10.00 -4.44
C ALA A 16 -12.73 -11.53 -4.55
N ARG A 17 -12.87 -12.08 -5.77
CA ARG A 17 -12.78 -13.54 -6.01
C ARG A 17 -11.43 -14.11 -5.57
N VAL A 18 -10.32 -13.44 -5.89
CA VAL A 18 -8.98 -13.92 -5.51
C VAL A 18 -8.78 -13.80 -4.00
N ALA A 19 -9.23 -12.71 -3.39
CA ALA A 19 -9.16 -12.53 -1.95
C ALA A 19 -9.96 -13.62 -1.20
N ALA A 20 -11.18 -13.93 -1.68
CA ALA A 20 -11.99 -15.03 -1.15
C ALA A 20 -11.29 -16.39 -1.29
N ALA A 21 -10.65 -16.66 -2.43
CA ALA A 21 -9.89 -17.89 -2.62
C ALA A 21 -8.70 -17.99 -1.65
N LEU A 22 -7.97 -16.89 -1.42
CA LEU A 22 -6.87 -16.85 -0.43
C LEU A 22 -7.39 -17.12 1.00
N ARG A 23 -8.52 -16.51 1.37
CA ARG A 23 -9.22 -16.80 2.64
C ARG A 23 -9.56 -18.28 2.76
N ASP A 24 -10.15 -18.87 1.73
CA ASP A 24 -10.59 -20.27 1.74
C ASP A 24 -9.40 -21.26 1.78
N MET A 25 -8.23 -20.84 1.31
CA MET A 25 -6.96 -21.56 1.47
C MET A 25 -6.32 -21.40 2.87
N GLY A 26 -6.90 -20.58 3.75
CA GLY A 26 -6.47 -20.40 5.13
C GLY A 26 -5.52 -19.22 5.38
N CYS A 27 -5.40 -18.27 4.45
CA CYS A 27 -4.66 -17.03 4.71
C CYS A 27 -5.34 -16.23 5.82
N TYR A 28 -4.58 -15.86 6.85
CA TYR A 28 -5.10 -15.07 7.98
C TYR A 28 -5.28 -13.58 7.62
N GLU A 29 -4.56 -13.10 6.61
CA GLU A 29 -4.58 -11.74 6.09
C GLU A 29 -4.28 -11.74 4.59
N VAL A 30 -4.88 -10.80 3.85
CA VAL A 30 -4.63 -10.57 2.42
C VAL A 30 -4.16 -9.13 2.19
N SER A 31 -2.94 -8.96 1.67
CA SER A 31 -2.43 -7.66 1.25
C SER A 31 -2.83 -7.32 -0.18
N LEU A 32 -3.49 -6.16 -0.36
CA LEU A 32 -4.06 -5.69 -1.61
C LEU A 32 -3.07 -4.74 -2.33
N GLY A 33 -2.28 -5.30 -3.24
CA GLY A 33 -1.17 -4.59 -3.93
C GLY A 33 -1.54 -3.79 -5.17
N ASP A 34 -1.36 -2.46 -5.12
CA ASP A 34 -1.22 -1.58 -6.30
C ASP A 34 0.24 -1.58 -6.77
N THR A 35 0.59 -2.61 -7.54
CA THR A 35 1.97 -2.92 -7.93
C THR A 35 2.59 -1.94 -8.91
N ILE A 36 1.78 -1.13 -9.61
CA ILE A 36 2.25 -0.13 -10.56
C ILE A 36 2.05 1.31 -10.09
N GLY A 37 1.39 1.51 -8.94
CA GLY A 37 1.17 2.82 -8.35
C GLY A 37 0.24 3.69 -9.18
N GLN A 38 -0.75 3.09 -9.85
CA GLN A 38 -1.75 3.80 -10.68
C GLN A 38 -3.10 3.95 -9.98
N GLY A 39 -3.25 3.32 -8.81
CA GLY A 39 -4.44 3.39 -8.01
C GLY A 39 -4.79 4.83 -7.65
N ARG A 40 -6.08 5.14 -7.77
CA ARG A 40 -6.69 6.40 -7.35
C ARG A 40 -7.67 6.13 -6.20
N PRO A 41 -7.91 7.10 -5.30
CA PRO A 41 -8.81 6.90 -4.16
C PRO A 41 -10.16 6.29 -4.55
N GLU A 42 -10.77 6.75 -5.65
CA GLU A 42 -12.05 6.23 -6.12
C GLU A 42 -11.98 4.79 -6.64
N THR A 43 -10.86 4.38 -7.23
CA THR A 43 -10.66 3.01 -7.71
C THR A 43 -10.33 2.05 -6.58
N VAL A 44 -9.56 2.53 -5.59
CA VAL A 44 -9.25 1.78 -4.36
C VAL A 44 -10.53 1.59 -3.55
N ASP A 45 -11.36 2.63 -3.44
CA ASP A 45 -12.65 2.58 -2.75
C ASP A 45 -13.62 1.56 -3.40
N ALA A 46 -13.74 1.57 -4.72
CA ALA A 46 -14.54 0.60 -5.46
C ALA A 46 -14.02 -0.83 -5.28
N MET A 47 -12.69 -1.02 -5.32
CA MET A 47 -12.05 -2.30 -5.08
C MET A 47 -12.32 -2.81 -3.66
N LEU A 48 -12.14 -1.97 -2.63
CA LEU A 48 -12.40 -2.31 -1.24
C LEU A 48 -13.87 -2.61 -0.99
N THR A 49 -14.79 -1.88 -1.63
CA THR A 49 -16.23 -2.15 -1.51
C THR A 49 -16.58 -3.58 -1.92
N ALA A 50 -15.94 -4.09 -2.98
CA ALA A 50 -16.13 -5.48 -3.40
C ALA A 50 -15.44 -6.46 -2.44
N VAL A 51 -14.17 -6.21 -2.07
CA VAL A 51 -13.39 -7.13 -1.21
C VAL A 51 -13.97 -7.24 0.20
N LEU A 52 -14.52 -6.15 0.73
CA LEU A 52 -15.15 -6.14 2.07
C LEU A 52 -16.46 -6.94 2.12
N GLY A 53 -17.02 -7.32 0.96
CA GLY A 53 -18.09 -8.32 0.90
C GLY A 53 -17.60 -9.75 1.17
N GLU A 54 -16.29 -10.00 1.05
CA GLU A 54 -15.67 -11.32 1.18
C GLU A 54 -14.81 -11.47 2.44
N LEU A 55 -14.09 -10.43 2.85
CA LEU A 55 -13.24 -10.43 4.05
C LEU A 55 -13.52 -9.20 4.92
N PRO A 56 -13.49 -9.33 6.25
CA PRO A 56 -13.54 -8.18 7.14
C PRO A 56 -12.27 -7.33 7.00
N ALA A 57 -12.38 -6.03 7.25
CA ALA A 57 -11.27 -5.07 7.10
C ALA A 57 -10.03 -5.39 7.96
N ASN A 58 -10.20 -6.10 9.08
CA ASN A 58 -9.11 -6.52 9.96
C ASN A 58 -8.33 -7.75 9.45
N GLN A 59 -8.73 -8.33 8.33
CA GLN A 59 -7.99 -9.37 7.61
C GLN A 59 -7.41 -8.85 6.29
N LEU A 60 -7.38 -7.52 6.11
CA LEU A 60 -6.90 -6.87 4.90
C LEU A 60 -5.77 -5.89 5.23
N ALA A 61 -4.75 -5.91 4.38
CA ALA A 61 -3.69 -4.92 4.36
C ALA A 61 -3.72 -4.14 3.02
N GLY A 62 -3.32 -2.88 3.06
CA GLY A 62 -3.13 -2.06 1.86
C GLY A 62 -1.66 -1.98 1.46
N HIS A 63 -1.35 -2.28 0.21
CA HIS A 63 0.01 -2.14 -0.33
C HIS A 63 -0.03 -1.22 -1.55
N TYR A 64 0.38 0.04 -1.37
CA TYR A 64 0.26 1.05 -2.41
C TYR A 64 1.64 1.58 -2.79
N HIS A 65 2.02 1.37 -4.05
CA HIS A 65 3.19 2.04 -4.60
C HIS A 65 2.91 3.53 -4.82
N ASP A 66 3.95 4.35 -4.66
CA ASP A 66 3.87 5.80 -4.78
C ASP A 66 4.34 6.33 -6.15
N THR A 67 4.39 5.45 -7.16
CA THR A 67 4.82 5.79 -8.54
C THR A 67 4.12 7.03 -9.10
N SER A 68 2.82 7.20 -8.80
CA SER A 68 2.02 8.36 -9.24
C SER A 68 1.74 9.37 -8.13
N GLY A 69 2.45 9.31 -6.99
CA GLY A 69 2.31 10.26 -5.88
C GLY A 69 0.97 10.21 -5.15
N ARG A 70 0.32 9.03 -5.13
CA ARG A 70 -1.05 8.85 -4.59
C ARG A 70 -1.13 7.83 -3.46
N ALA A 71 -0.02 7.24 -3.02
CA ALA A 71 -0.07 6.16 -2.04
C ALA A 71 -0.72 6.60 -0.72
N LEU A 72 -0.39 7.79 -0.20
CA LEU A 72 -0.99 8.32 1.03
C LEU A 72 -2.50 8.56 0.89
N ALA A 73 -2.95 9.09 -0.24
CA ALA A 73 -4.37 9.28 -0.50
C ALA A 73 -5.12 7.95 -0.59
N ASN A 74 -4.49 6.92 -1.16
CA ASN A 74 -5.03 5.57 -1.20
C ASN A 74 -5.08 4.93 0.21
N ILE A 75 -4.07 5.17 1.06
CA ILE A 75 -4.10 4.78 2.48
C ILE A 75 -5.28 5.44 3.20
N GLU A 76 -5.52 6.74 2.98
CA GLU A 76 -6.65 7.45 3.60
C GLU A 76 -8.01 6.89 3.17
N ALA A 77 -8.18 6.59 1.88
CA ALA A 77 -9.38 5.91 1.38
C ALA A 77 -9.59 4.56 2.08
N SER A 78 -8.52 3.81 2.28
CA SER A 78 -8.53 2.51 2.97
C SER A 78 -8.81 2.63 4.48
N LEU A 79 -8.26 3.65 5.15
CA LEU A 79 -8.54 3.94 6.55
C LEU A 79 -10.04 4.20 6.77
N ALA A 80 -10.67 4.96 5.87
CA ALA A 80 -12.11 5.25 5.89
C ALA A 80 -12.97 3.99 5.72
N ARG A 81 -12.41 2.92 5.12
CA ARG A 81 -13.03 1.60 4.97
C ARG A 81 -12.67 0.61 6.09
N GLY A 82 -11.93 1.06 7.10
CA GLY A 82 -11.63 0.28 8.31
C GLY A 82 -10.32 -0.50 8.26
N LEU A 83 -9.54 -0.44 7.17
CA LEU A 83 -8.21 -1.07 7.11
C LEU A 83 -7.27 -0.42 8.12
N ARG A 84 -6.41 -1.21 8.75
CA ARG A 84 -5.44 -0.74 9.77
C ARG A 84 -4.01 -1.27 9.57
N VAL A 85 -3.77 -2.04 8.51
CA VAL A 85 -2.46 -2.59 8.16
C VAL A 85 -2.07 -2.05 6.79
N PHE A 86 -0.85 -1.50 6.69
CA PHE A 86 -0.33 -0.93 5.45
C PHE A 86 1.12 -1.32 5.26
N ASP A 87 1.43 -1.82 4.08
CA ASP A 87 2.79 -2.15 3.67
C ASP A 87 3.50 -0.88 3.19
N ALA A 88 4.72 -0.68 3.67
CA ALA A 88 5.58 0.43 3.30
C ALA A 88 7.05 0.00 3.36
N ALA A 89 7.94 0.81 2.78
CA ALA A 89 9.37 0.55 2.86
C ALA A 89 10.12 1.77 3.40
N VAL A 90 11.00 1.53 4.38
CA VAL A 90 11.83 2.59 4.99
C VAL A 90 12.66 3.29 3.91
N GLY A 91 12.76 4.62 3.98
CA GLY A 91 13.47 5.42 2.99
C GLY A 91 12.87 5.39 1.58
N GLY A 92 11.66 4.85 1.40
CA GLY A 92 11.09 4.59 0.08
C GLY A 92 11.89 3.54 -0.70
N LEU A 93 12.50 2.58 0.01
CA LEU A 93 13.23 1.49 -0.63
C LEU A 93 12.30 0.69 -1.54
N GLY A 94 12.82 0.36 -2.71
CA GLY A 94 12.02 -0.22 -3.77
C GLY A 94 11.81 0.77 -4.92
N GLY A 95 11.68 0.22 -6.10
CA GLY A 95 11.68 0.95 -7.36
C GLY A 95 11.62 -0.06 -8.49
N CYS A 96 11.20 0.38 -9.66
CA CYS A 96 11.10 -0.51 -10.80
C CYS A 96 12.52 -0.81 -11.33
N PRO A 97 12.95 -2.08 -11.46
CA PRO A 97 14.23 -2.40 -12.09
C PRO A 97 14.31 -1.94 -13.55
N TYR A 98 13.15 -1.63 -14.17
CA TYR A 98 13.03 -1.13 -15.53
C TYR A 98 12.89 0.40 -15.63
N ALA A 99 12.73 1.12 -14.52
CA ALA A 99 12.62 2.59 -14.50
C ALA A 99 13.48 3.20 -13.37
N PRO A 100 14.76 3.52 -13.66
CA PRO A 100 15.67 4.13 -12.69
C PRO A 100 15.08 5.43 -12.12
N GLY A 101 14.98 5.53 -10.80
CA GLY A 101 14.46 6.70 -10.09
C GLY A 101 12.94 6.76 -9.92
N ALA A 102 12.17 5.83 -10.49
CA ALA A 102 10.73 5.75 -10.22
C ALA A 102 10.50 5.35 -8.75
N ALA A 103 9.67 6.13 -8.04
CA ALA A 103 9.21 5.79 -6.71
C ALA A 103 8.49 4.43 -6.77
N GLY A 104 8.94 3.46 -5.96
CA GLY A 104 8.31 2.16 -5.82
C GLY A 104 7.34 2.18 -4.65
N ASN A 105 7.78 1.61 -3.53
CA ASN A 105 7.00 1.60 -2.30
C ASN A 105 6.84 3.01 -1.72
N VAL A 106 5.70 3.25 -1.05
CA VAL A 106 5.54 4.41 -0.17
C VAL A 106 6.55 4.35 0.97
N ALA A 107 7.13 5.50 1.32
CA ALA A 107 8.10 5.61 2.41
C ALA A 107 7.40 5.42 3.76
N THR A 108 7.92 4.51 4.61
CA THR A 108 7.37 4.27 5.96
C THR A 108 7.29 5.54 6.79
N GLU A 109 8.26 6.44 6.66
CA GLU A 109 8.32 7.71 7.35
C GLU A 109 7.20 8.66 6.93
N ALA A 110 6.86 8.66 5.62
CA ALA A 110 5.76 9.46 5.09
C ALA A 110 4.41 8.92 5.58
N VAL A 111 4.25 7.58 5.61
CA VAL A 111 3.06 6.94 6.17
C VAL A 111 2.94 7.26 7.67
N GLN A 112 4.02 7.12 8.43
CA GLN A 112 4.05 7.41 9.86
C GLN A 112 3.64 8.86 10.14
N ALA A 113 4.26 9.82 9.44
CA ALA A 113 3.96 11.23 9.60
C ALA A 113 2.47 11.49 9.30
N ARG A 114 1.97 10.95 8.19
CA ARG A 114 0.58 11.15 7.77
C ARG A 114 -0.43 10.53 8.74
N LEU A 115 -0.18 9.31 9.21
CA LEU A 115 -1.02 8.66 10.21
C LEU A 115 -1.04 9.44 11.52
N THR A 116 0.11 9.99 11.93
CA THR A 116 0.22 10.84 13.13
C THR A 116 -0.59 12.13 12.99
N GLU A 117 -0.51 12.81 11.83
CA GLU A 117 -1.30 14.01 11.52
C GLU A 117 -2.81 13.75 11.58
N LEU A 118 -3.23 12.57 11.14
CA LEU A 118 -4.63 12.12 11.17
C LEU A 118 -5.08 11.62 12.56
N GLY A 119 -4.17 11.60 13.55
CA GLY A 119 -4.45 11.18 14.92
C GLY A 119 -4.39 9.66 15.18
N TYR A 120 -3.85 8.88 14.26
CA TYR A 120 -3.66 7.44 14.44
C TYR A 120 -2.38 7.12 15.21
N GLN A 121 -2.42 6.03 15.97
CA GLN A 121 -1.27 5.50 16.69
C GLN A 121 -0.74 4.25 15.98
N THR A 122 0.56 4.23 15.74
CA THR A 122 1.26 3.11 15.09
C THR A 122 2.24 2.37 16.03
N GLY A 123 2.63 3.02 17.13
CA GLY A 123 3.68 2.52 18.03
C GLY A 123 5.11 2.68 17.49
N LEU A 124 5.29 3.28 16.31
CA LEU A 124 6.62 3.51 15.73
C LEU A 124 7.29 4.74 16.36
N ASN A 125 8.61 4.65 16.58
CA ASN A 125 9.41 5.77 17.05
C ASN A 125 9.95 6.57 15.85
N PRO A 126 9.62 7.88 15.71
CA PRO A 126 10.03 8.68 14.56
C PRO A 126 11.55 8.86 14.45
N ASP A 127 12.28 8.92 15.56
CA ASP A 127 13.75 9.05 15.56
C ASP A 127 14.43 7.78 15.06
N ILE A 128 13.90 6.61 15.45
CA ILE A 128 14.38 5.31 14.96
C ILE A 128 14.11 5.19 13.46
N LEU A 129 12.90 5.56 13.01
CA LEU A 129 12.54 5.56 11.60
C LEU A 129 13.43 6.49 10.77
N ALA A 130 13.70 7.70 11.24
CA ALA A 130 14.56 8.64 10.54
C ALA A 130 16.00 8.10 10.38
N ARG A 131 16.54 7.45 11.42
CA ARG A 131 17.86 6.79 11.36
C ARG A 131 17.88 5.61 10.39
N ALA A 132 16.84 4.78 10.40
CA ALA A 132 16.70 3.67 9.47
C ALA A 132 16.57 4.16 8.02
N GLY A 133 15.80 5.22 7.79
CA GLY A 133 15.65 5.91 6.52
C GLY A 133 16.96 6.45 5.95
N ALA A 134 17.78 7.09 6.80
CA ALA A 134 19.11 7.56 6.40
C ALA A 134 20.01 6.39 5.99
N MET A 135 20.08 5.34 6.82
CA MET A 135 20.87 4.13 6.52
C MET A 135 20.45 3.48 5.20
N ALA A 136 19.14 3.37 4.96
CA ALA A 136 18.59 2.81 3.73
C ALA A 136 18.98 3.60 2.47
N LYS A 137 18.99 4.93 2.57
CA LYS A 137 19.44 5.82 1.48
C LYS A 137 20.93 5.67 1.21
N ASP A 138 21.76 5.56 2.24
CA ASP A 138 23.20 5.35 2.10
C ASP A 138 23.52 4.02 1.40
N MET A 139 22.75 2.96 1.70
CA MET A 139 22.91 1.64 1.07
C MET A 139 22.51 1.61 -0.40
N ARG A 140 21.64 2.52 -0.87
CA ARG A 140 21.22 2.57 -2.28
C ARG A 140 22.33 2.98 -3.23
N GLY A 141 23.42 3.54 -2.71
CA GLY A 141 24.48 4.13 -3.51
C GLY A 141 23.98 5.42 -4.16
N VAL A 142 24.70 6.52 -3.95
CA VAL A 142 24.45 7.76 -4.70
C VAL A 142 24.68 7.44 -6.17
N SER A 143 23.62 7.48 -6.97
CA SER A 143 23.71 7.59 -8.45
C SER A 143 23.54 9.05 -8.80
#